data_AF-A0A7W9ICF4-F1
#
_entry.id   AF-A0A7W9ICF4-F1
#
_cell.length_a   1.000
_cell.length_b   1.000
_cell.length_c   1.000
_cell.angle_alpha   90.00
_cell.angle_beta   90.00
_cell.angle_gamma   90.00
#
_symmetry.space_group_name_H-M   'P 1'
#
loop_
_entity.id
_entity.type
_entity.pdbx_description
1 polymer ?
#
loop_
_entity_poly.entity_id
_entity_poly.type
_entity_poly.pdbx_seq_one_letter_code
_entity_poly.pdbx_strand_id
1 'polypeptide(L)'
;MGRKAVIDHDELRRLAGQGLSNAELAVRFGVSESGILQAKRAAGLSKPMLDHSRAIPWKLNRAHNQSGPATNLRNLSAVAQGRPVASERLNTALRWAERLVAAELDVSYDPGLGFHEVPATEDDWLVGRVLAEARRALDATEAAEVTRAAGAARAQESPTPPQAPENREPPRK
;
A
#
# COMPACT_ATOMS: atom_id res chain seq x y z
N MET A 1 -7.66 28.60 32.85
CA MET A 1 -8.33 28.09 31.64
C MET A 1 -7.32 28.09 30.49
N GLY A 2 -6.82 26.92 30.08
CA GLY A 2 -5.80 26.81 29.03
C GLY A 2 -6.42 26.92 27.64
N ARG A 3 -5.97 27.86 26.82
CA ARG A 3 -6.35 27.94 25.40
C ARG A 3 -5.97 26.63 24.72
N LYS A 4 -6.94 25.97 24.07
CA LYS A 4 -6.67 24.84 23.16
C LYS A 4 -5.75 25.38 22.06
N ALA A 5 -4.52 24.88 21.98
CA ALA A 5 -3.64 25.21 20.86
C ALA A 5 -4.32 24.72 19.58
N VAL A 6 -4.79 25.65 18.76
CA VAL A 6 -5.40 25.34 17.45
C VAL A 6 -4.25 25.13 16.49
N ILE A 7 -4.10 23.90 16.01
CA ILE A 7 -3.10 23.57 14.99
C ILE A 7 -3.62 24.10 13.67
N ASP A 8 -2.87 25.01 13.05
CA ASP A 8 -3.14 25.47 11.68
C ASP A 8 -2.89 24.33 10.70
N HIS A 9 -3.94 23.92 9.98
CA HIS A 9 -3.91 22.79 9.06
C HIS A 9 -3.09 23.08 7.79
N ASP A 10 -3.00 24.33 7.34
CA ASP A 10 -2.25 24.69 6.14
C ASP A 10 -0.74 24.69 6.44
N GLU A 11 -0.36 25.24 7.58
CA GLU A 11 1.01 25.17 8.06
C GLU A 11 1.43 23.73 8.38
N LEU A 12 0.54 22.94 8.98
CA LEU A 12 0.78 21.51 9.20
C LEU A 12 1.01 20.76 7.88
N ARG A 13 0.25 21.07 6.83
CA ARG A 13 0.41 20.46 5.49
C ARG A 13 1.76 20.83 4.89
N ARG A 14 2.14 22.11 4.95
CA ARG A 14 3.41 22.62 4.43
C ARG A 14 4.60 21.93 5.12
N LEU A 15 4.59 21.88 6.45
CA LEU A 15 5.67 21.27 7.24
C LEU A 15 5.73 19.75 7.08
N ALA A 16 4.58 19.08 7.05
CA ALA A 16 4.54 17.64 6.78
C ALA A 16 5.05 17.31 5.37
N GLY A 17 4.77 18.16 4.38
CA GLY A 17 5.29 18.05 3.02
C GLY A 17 6.81 18.24 2.91
N GLN A 18 7.43 18.92 3.89
CA GLN A 18 8.88 19.06 4.02
C GLN A 18 9.56 17.86 4.70
N GLY A 19 8.79 16.85 5.10
CA GLY A 19 9.32 15.63 5.70
C GLY A 19 9.54 15.70 7.20
N LEU A 20 9.05 16.73 7.90
CA LEU A 20 9.15 16.78 9.36
C LEU A 20 8.42 15.60 10.01
N SER A 21 9.08 15.00 10.99
CA SER A 21 8.52 13.94 11.83
C SER A 21 7.40 14.46 12.73
N ASN A 22 6.55 13.56 13.22
CA ASN A 22 5.47 13.95 14.12
C ASN A 22 6.00 14.56 15.44
N ALA A 23 7.18 14.13 15.90
CA ALA A 23 7.85 14.67 17.08
C ALA A 23 8.30 16.13 16.86
N GLU A 24 8.91 16.44 15.72
CA GLU A 24 9.31 17.81 15.38
C GLU A 24 8.10 18.74 15.23
N LEU A 25 7.04 18.25 14.60
CA LEU A 25 5.77 18.97 14.49
C LEU A 25 5.17 19.22 15.89
N ALA A 26 5.21 18.24 16.78
CA ALA A 26 4.67 18.34 18.14
C ALA A 26 5.37 19.45 18.94
N VAL A 27 6.70 19.48 18.89
CA VAL A 27 7.51 20.56 19.50
C VAL A 27 7.14 21.92 18.91
N ARG A 28 7.03 22.02 17.58
CA ARG A 28 6.78 23.29 16.89
C ARG A 28 5.38 23.86 17.15
N PHE A 29 4.36 23.01 17.26
CA PHE A 29 2.99 23.42 17.55
C PHE A 29 2.68 23.47 19.06
N GLY A 30 3.62 23.05 19.93
CA GLY A 30 3.42 23.03 21.38
C GLY A 30 2.34 22.04 21.83
N VAL A 31 2.22 20.90 21.13
CA VAL A 31 1.22 19.85 21.39
C VAL A 31 1.89 18.49 21.55
N SER A 32 1.13 17.45 21.91
CA SER A 32 1.62 16.08 21.89
C SER A 32 1.72 15.52 20.47
N GLU A 33 2.54 14.48 20.27
CA GLU A 33 2.57 13.73 19.01
C GLU A 33 1.20 13.13 18.65
N SER A 34 0.44 12.70 19.65
CA SER A 34 -0.94 12.23 19.45
C SER A 34 -1.86 13.34 18.92
N GLY A 35 -1.67 14.59 19.36
CA GLY A 35 -2.37 15.76 18.84
C GLY A 35 -2.03 16.04 17.37
N ILE A 36 -0.75 15.93 17.00
CA ILE A 36 -0.32 16.03 15.59
C ILE A 36 -0.95 14.93 14.74
N LEU A 37 -0.97 13.69 15.21
CA LEU A 37 -1.61 12.58 14.48
C LEU A 37 -3.12 12.83 14.28
N GLN A 38 -3.82 13.36 15.28
CA GLN A 38 -5.23 13.74 15.17
C GLN A 38 -5.42 14.89 14.16
N ALA A 39 -4.59 15.93 14.22
CA ALA A 39 -4.65 17.05 13.28
C ALA A 39 -4.34 16.61 11.84
N LYS A 40 -3.34 15.75 11.62
CA LYS A 40 -3.03 15.18 10.29
C LYS A 40 -4.20 14.37 9.75
N ARG A 41 -4.91 13.60 10.60
CA ARG A 41 -6.15 12.92 10.18
C ARG A 41 -7.24 13.91 9.80
N ALA A 42 -7.50 14.93 10.63
CA ALA A 42 -8.51 15.95 10.37
C ALA A 42 -8.21 16.76 9.09
N ALA A 43 -6.94 16.98 8.78
CA ALA A 43 -6.47 17.70 7.59
C ALA A 43 -6.34 16.81 6.33
N GLY A 44 -6.71 15.52 6.39
CA GLY A 44 -6.59 14.58 5.27
C GLY A 44 -5.14 14.20 4.91
N LEU A 45 -4.19 14.48 5.80
CA LEU A 45 -2.75 14.21 5.61
C LEU A 45 -2.32 12.82 6.07
N SER A 46 -3.20 12.11 6.77
CA SER A 46 -2.95 10.74 7.20
C SER A 46 -3.37 9.76 6.12
N LYS A 47 -2.49 8.82 5.76
CA LYS A 47 -2.88 7.69 4.89
C LYS A 47 -4.03 6.91 5.57
N PRO A 48 -5.10 6.55 4.83
CA PRO A 48 -6.14 5.68 5.36
C PRO A 48 -5.51 4.40 5.91
N MET A 49 -5.89 4.01 7.13
CA MET A 49 -5.51 2.70 7.66
C MET A 49 -6.10 1.62 6.78
N LEU A 50 -5.30 0.58 6.51
CA LEU A 50 -5.81 -0.59 5.81
C LEU A 50 -6.77 -1.33 6.71
N ASP A 51 -7.87 -1.78 6.11
CA ASP A 51 -8.78 -2.69 6.77
C ASP A 51 -8.33 -4.13 6.45
N HIS A 52 -7.91 -4.85 7.48
CA HIS A 52 -7.50 -6.24 7.35
C HIS A 52 -8.57 -7.21 7.86
N SER A 53 -9.75 -6.73 8.23
CA SER A 53 -10.84 -7.54 8.79
C SER A 53 -11.22 -8.74 7.91
N ARG A 54 -11.17 -8.59 6.58
CA ARG A 54 -11.43 -9.67 5.62
C ARG A 54 -10.36 -10.76 5.59
N ALA A 55 -9.11 -10.41 5.92
CA ALA A 55 -7.99 -11.36 5.94
C ALA A 55 -7.70 -11.90 7.35
N ILE A 56 -8.11 -11.16 8.38
CA ILE A 56 -7.97 -11.52 9.79
C ILE A 56 -9.32 -11.20 10.46
N PRO A 57 -10.31 -12.10 10.37
CA PRO A 57 -11.64 -11.88 10.92
C PRO A 57 -11.67 -11.97 12.45
N TRP A 58 -10.59 -12.47 13.06
CA TRP A 58 -10.52 -12.66 14.51
C TRP A 58 -9.97 -11.45 15.25
N LYS A 59 -10.44 -11.27 16.48
CA LYS A 59 -9.82 -10.37 17.45
C LYS A 59 -8.57 -11.04 18.03
N LEU A 60 -7.40 -10.66 17.53
CA LEU A 60 -6.13 -11.25 17.95
C LEU A 60 -5.68 -10.76 19.33
N ASN A 61 -5.09 -11.69 20.09
CA ASN A 61 -4.35 -11.37 21.30
C ASN A 61 -3.09 -10.59 20.94
N ARG A 62 -2.69 -9.66 21.81
CA ARG A 62 -1.53 -8.79 21.55
C ARG A 62 -0.25 -9.58 21.27
N ALA A 63 -0.07 -10.71 21.95
CA ALA A 63 1.07 -11.61 21.73
C ALA A 63 1.09 -12.24 20.33
N HIS A 64 -0.08 -12.47 19.72
CA HIS A 64 -0.21 -13.13 18.42
C HIS A 64 -0.26 -12.15 17.24
N ASN A 65 -0.34 -10.84 17.52
CA ASN A 65 -0.44 -9.81 16.49
C ASN A 65 0.74 -9.81 15.52
N GLN A 66 1.93 -10.21 15.96
CA GLN A 66 3.14 -10.27 15.12
C GLN A 66 3.56 -11.70 14.79
N SER A 67 2.66 -12.67 14.96
CA SER A 67 2.92 -14.04 14.52
C SER A 67 3.10 -14.12 13.00
N GLY A 68 3.75 -15.19 12.54
CA GLY A 68 3.95 -15.46 11.11
C GLY A 68 2.64 -15.42 10.31
N PRO A 69 1.61 -16.21 10.67
CA PRO A 69 0.32 -16.20 9.97
C PRO A 69 -0.35 -14.82 9.94
N ALA A 70 -0.40 -14.10 11.06
CA ALA A 70 -0.98 -12.75 11.10
C ALA A 70 -0.22 -11.77 10.19
N THR A 71 1.11 -11.86 10.15
CA THR A 71 1.94 -11.00 9.32
C THR A 71 1.76 -11.32 7.84
N ASN A 72 1.73 -12.60 7.48
CA ASN A 72 1.52 -13.05 6.11
C ASN A 72 0.14 -12.63 5.58
N LEU A 73 -0.92 -12.82 6.37
CA LEU A 73 -2.28 -12.38 6.01
C LEU A 73 -2.36 -10.85 5.80
N ARG A 74 -1.71 -10.05 6.65
CA ARG A 74 -1.66 -8.58 6.45
C ARG A 74 -0.90 -8.18 5.20
N ASN A 75 0.21 -8.85 4.89
CA ASN A 75 0.99 -8.57 3.68
C ASN A 75 0.16 -8.87 2.42
N LEU A 76 -0.50 -10.03 2.35
CA LEU A 76 -1.38 -10.38 1.24
C LEU A 76 -2.56 -9.40 1.12
N SER A 77 -3.20 -9.09 2.25
CA SER A 77 -4.30 -8.12 2.31
C SER A 77 -3.88 -6.72 1.89
N ALA A 78 -2.67 -6.28 2.23
CA ALA A 78 -2.14 -5.00 1.80
C ALA A 78 -1.97 -4.94 0.28
N VAL A 79 -1.41 -6.00 -0.32
CA VAL A 79 -1.29 -6.12 -1.78
C VAL A 79 -2.66 -6.16 -2.45
N ALA A 80 -3.60 -6.94 -1.93
CA ALA A 80 -4.99 -6.98 -2.43
C ALA A 80 -5.67 -5.60 -2.42
N GLN A 81 -5.27 -4.71 -1.50
CA GLN A 81 -5.75 -3.33 -1.40
C GLN A 81 -4.88 -2.32 -2.18
N GLY A 82 -3.99 -2.79 -3.06
CA GLY A 82 -3.13 -1.96 -3.90
C GLY A 82 -2.00 -1.25 -3.14
N ARG A 83 -1.60 -1.76 -1.96
CA ARG A 83 -0.46 -1.21 -1.23
C ARG A 83 0.83 -1.95 -1.57
N PRO A 84 1.94 -1.23 -1.76
CA PRO A 84 3.23 -1.85 -1.97
C PRO A 84 3.69 -2.55 -0.69
N VAL A 85 4.21 -3.76 -0.84
CA VAL A 85 4.86 -4.55 0.20
C VAL A 85 6.25 -4.90 -0.31
N ALA A 86 7.26 -4.87 0.57
CA ALA A 86 8.61 -5.28 0.20
C ALA A 86 8.63 -6.71 -0.33
N SER A 87 9.29 -6.93 -1.47
CA SER A 87 9.21 -8.19 -2.24
C SER A 87 9.56 -9.42 -1.40
N GLU A 88 10.54 -9.34 -0.50
CA GLU A 88 10.91 -10.45 0.40
C GLU A 88 9.77 -10.89 1.32
N ARG A 89 9.03 -9.92 1.87
CA ARG A 89 7.89 -10.18 2.76
C ARG A 89 6.70 -10.72 1.98
N LEU A 90 6.48 -10.18 0.78
CA LEU A 90 5.43 -10.66 -0.11
C LEU A 90 5.70 -12.10 -0.56
N ASN A 91 6.90 -12.40 -1.04
CA ASN A 91 7.29 -13.75 -1.47
C ASN A 91 7.17 -14.78 -0.34
N THR A 92 7.48 -14.38 0.89
CA THR A 92 7.29 -15.23 2.06
C THR A 92 5.81 -15.51 2.32
N ALA A 93 4.96 -14.48 2.25
CA ALA A 93 3.53 -14.63 2.45
C ALA A 93 2.87 -15.46 1.33
N LEU A 94 3.28 -15.26 0.07
CA LEU A 94 2.81 -16.04 -1.09
C LEU A 94 3.16 -17.51 -0.94
N ARG A 95 4.44 -17.86 -0.73
CA ARG A 95 4.87 -19.25 -0.55
C ARG A 95 4.17 -19.95 0.60
N TRP A 96 3.95 -19.23 1.70
CA TRP A 96 3.22 -19.76 2.85
C TRP A 96 1.77 -20.09 2.50
N ALA A 97 1.06 -19.15 1.85
CA ALA A 97 -0.34 -19.35 1.48
C ALA A 97 -0.49 -20.43 0.39
N GLU A 98 0.41 -20.46 -0.59
CA GLU A 98 0.45 -21.48 -1.65
C GLU A 98 0.66 -22.89 -1.08
N ARG A 99 1.56 -23.04 -0.11
CA ARG A 99 1.75 -24.33 0.58
C ARG A 99 0.47 -24.80 1.25
N LEU A 100 -0.24 -23.90 1.96
CA LEU A 100 -1.50 -24.24 2.62
C LEU A 100 -2.57 -24.65 1.61
N VAL A 101 -2.72 -23.86 0.54
CA VAL A 101 -3.70 -24.13 -0.51
C VAL A 101 -3.42 -25.46 -1.22
N ALA A 102 -2.17 -25.72 -1.57
CA ALA A 102 -1.76 -26.97 -2.21
C ALA A 102 -1.93 -28.20 -1.30
N ALA A 103 -1.93 -28.02 0.02
CA ALA A 103 -2.14 -29.07 1.00
C ALA A 103 -3.60 -29.19 1.44
N GLU A 104 -4.53 -28.45 0.83
CA GLU A 104 -5.95 -28.40 1.23
C GLU A 104 -6.12 -27.97 2.70
N LEU A 105 -5.26 -27.05 3.15
CA LEU A 105 -5.26 -26.50 4.50
C LEU A 105 -5.70 -25.04 4.50
N ASP A 106 -6.31 -24.65 5.61
CA ASP A 106 -6.58 -23.26 5.99
C ASP A 106 -6.02 -22.97 7.39
N VAL A 107 -6.32 -21.78 7.89
CA VAL A 107 -5.90 -21.33 9.21
C VAL A 107 -7.11 -20.98 10.06
N SER A 108 -7.11 -21.49 11.29
CA SER A 108 -8.00 -21.05 12.34
C SER A 108 -7.20 -20.31 13.42
N TYR A 109 -7.92 -19.57 14.27
CA TYR A 109 -7.34 -18.83 15.37
C TYR A 109 -8.11 -19.12 16.65
N ASP A 110 -7.37 -19.56 17.67
CA ASP A 110 -7.84 -19.64 19.04
C ASP A 110 -7.04 -18.66 19.92
N PRO A 111 -7.66 -17.89 20.83
CA PRO A 111 -6.93 -16.97 21.69
C PRO A 111 -5.87 -17.62 22.60
N GLY A 112 -6.09 -18.85 23.05
CA GLY A 112 -5.18 -19.59 23.94
C GLY A 112 -4.05 -20.28 23.18
N LEU A 113 -4.34 -20.84 22.01
CA LEU A 113 -3.38 -21.61 21.20
C LEU A 113 -2.68 -20.77 20.12
N GLY A 114 -3.30 -19.68 19.70
CA GLY A 114 -2.88 -18.90 18.54
C GLY A 114 -3.37 -19.49 17.22
N PHE A 115 -2.64 -19.16 16.15
CA PHE A 115 -2.95 -19.64 14.81
C PHE A 115 -2.55 -21.11 14.64
N HIS A 116 -3.42 -21.90 14.05
CA HIS A 116 -3.18 -23.31 13.75
C HIS A 116 -3.79 -23.69 12.40
N GLU A 117 -3.18 -24.68 11.75
CA GLU A 117 -3.61 -25.19 10.45
C GLU A 117 -4.78 -26.15 10.65
N VAL A 118 -5.80 -26.04 9.80
CA VAL A 118 -7.00 -26.89 9.79
C VAL A 118 -7.28 -27.36 8.36
N PRO A 119 -7.94 -28.50 8.14
CA PRO A 119 -8.44 -28.84 6.81
C PRO A 119 -9.30 -27.72 6.25
N ALA A 120 -9.07 -27.35 4.98
CA ALA A 120 -9.89 -26.38 4.30
C ALA A 120 -11.31 -26.94 4.09
N THR A 121 -12.31 -26.11 4.28
CA THR A 121 -13.68 -26.41 3.85
C THR A 121 -13.96 -25.63 2.57
N GLU A 122 -14.65 -26.25 1.62
CA GLU A 122 -14.93 -25.61 0.31
C GLU A 122 -15.68 -24.28 0.45
N ASP A 123 -16.50 -24.13 1.49
CA ASP A 123 -17.34 -22.96 1.74
C ASP A 123 -16.65 -21.81 2.50
N ASP A 124 -15.50 -22.04 3.14
CA ASP A 124 -14.87 -21.03 4.02
C ASP A 124 -13.33 -21.01 3.96
N TRP A 125 -12.76 -21.11 2.75
CA TRP A 125 -11.31 -21.09 2.58
C TRP A 125 -10.74 -19.67 2.65
N LEU A 126 -10.41 -19.20 3.86
CA LEU A 126 -9.87 -17.87 4.13
C LEU A 126 -8.55 -17.63 3.40
N VAL A 127 -7.55 -18.50 3.59
CA VAL A 127 -6.23 -18.33 2.96
C VAL A 127 -6.34 -18.40 1.44
N GLY A 128 -7.12 -19.33 0.89
CA GLY A 128 -7.36 -19.45 -0.54
C GLY A 128 -7.95 -18.17 -1.13
N ARG A 129 -8.98 -17.61 -0.48
CA ARG A 129 -9.59 -16.33 -0.89
C ARG A 129 -8.60 -15.18 -0.85
N VAL A 130 -7.87 -15.01 0.25
CA VAL A 130 -6.91 -13.90 0.43
C VAL A 130 -5.76 -14.01 -0.58
N LEU A 131 -5.27 -15.22 -0.86
CA LEU A 131 -4.26 -15.46 -1.88
C LEU A 131 -4.78 -15.09 -3.28
N ALA A 132 -6.00 -15.50 -3.63
CA ALA A 132 -6.61 -15.19 -4.91
C ALA A 132 -6.82 -13.67 -5.10
N GLU A 133 -7.23 -12.96 -4.05
CA GLU A 133 -7.35 -11.49 -4.06
C GLU A 133 -5.99 -10.81 -4.27
N ALA A 134 -4.94 -11.25 -3.57
CA ALA A 134 -3.60 -10.71 -3.72
C ALA A 134 -3.03 -10.93 -5.13
N ARG A 135 -3.21 -12.12 -5.70
CA ARG A 135 -2.76 -12.44 -7.07
C ARG A 135 -3.45 -11.56 -8.11
N ARG A 136 -4.78 -11.41 -8.03
CA ARG A 136 -5.52 -10.51 -8.94
C ARG A 136 -4.99 -9.08 -8.92
N ALA A 137 -4.60 -8.58 -7.74
CA ALA A 137 -4.04 -7.23 -7.62
C ALA A 137 -2.63 -7.12 -8.22
N LEU A 138 -1.80 -8.16 -8.10
CA LEU A 138 -0.48 -8.21 -8.73
C LEU A 138 -0.60 -8.25 -10.26
N ASP A 139 -1.45 -9.14 -10.78
CA ASP A 139 -1.70 -9.28 -12.22
C ASP A 139 -2.20 -7.95 -12.83
N ALA A 140 -3.12 -7.27 -12.13
CA ALA A 140 -3.62 -5.96 -12.55
C ALA A 140 -2.53 -4.88 -12.54
N THR A 141 -1.61 -4.91 -11.57
CA THR A 141 -0.50 -3.96 -11.48
C THR A 141 0.50 -4.18 -12.62
N GLU A 142 0.85 -5.44 -12.90
CA GLU A 142 1.73 -5.81 -14.00
C GLU A 142 1.13 -5.42 -15.36
N ALA A 143 -0.15 -5.71 -15.60
CA ALA A 143 -0.86 -5.31 -16.81
C ALA A 143 -0.87 -3.78 -17.01
N ALA A 144 -1.05 -3.02 -15.92
CA ALA A 144 -0.99 -1.56 -15.95
C ALA A 144 0.43 -1.02 -16.23
N GLU A 145 1.48 -1.73 -15.80
CA GLU A 145 2.87 -1.39 -16.11
C GLU A 145 3.21 -1.64 -17.57
N VAL A 146 2.82 -2.80 -18.12
CA VAL A 146 3.00 -3.12 -19.54
C VAL A 146 2.29 -2.09 -20.43
N THR A 147 1.06 -1.73 -20.09
CA THR A 147 0.28 -0.73 -20.83
C THR A 147 0.97 0.65 -20.81
N ARG A 148 1.49 1.06 -19.66
CA ARG A 148 2.24 2.33 -19.53
C ARG A 148 3.54 2.32 -20.33
N ALA A 149 4.28 1.22 -20.31
CA ALA A 149 5.52 1.08 -21.08
C ALA A 149 5.26 1.15 -22.59
N ALA A 150 4.21 0.49 -23.08
CA ALA A 150 3.82 0.52 -24.49
C ALA A 150 3.37 1.92 -24.96
N GLY A 151 2.65 2.66 -24.11
CA GLY A 151 2.27 4.05 -24.39
C GLY A 151 3.46 5.01 -24.43
N ALA A 152 4.43 4.84 -23.51
CA ALA A 152 5.65 5.64 -23.48
C ALA A 152 6.53 5.42 -24.73
N ALA A 153 6.65 4.18 -25.22
CA ALA A 153 7.39 3.87 -26.44
C ALA A 153 6.77 4.54 -27.68
N ARG A 154 5.43 4.50 -27.83
CA ARG A 154 4.73 5.17 -28.94
C ARG A 154 4.86 6.69 -28.94
N ALA A 155 4.96 7.32 -27.77
CA ALA A 155 5.17 8.77 -27.67
C ALA A 155 6.58 9.19 -28.14
N GLN A 156 7.58 8.32 -27.95
CA GLN A 156 8.98 8.55 -28.35
C GLN A 156 9.22 8.36 -29.86
N GLU A 157 8.31 7.68 -30.57
CA GLU A 157 8.36 7.49 -32.02
C GLU A 157 7.64 8.60 -32.82
N SER A 158 7.26 9.72 -32.19
CA SER A 158 6.66 10.85 -32.92
C SER A 158 7.62 11.33 -34.03
N PRO A 159 7.18 11.39 -35.29
CA PRO A 159 8.06 11.66 -36.42
C PRO A 159 8.63 13.07 -36.29
N THR A 160 9.95 13.19 -36.45
CA THR A 160 10.65 14.47 -36.62
C THR A 160 9.88 15.30 -37.64
N PRO A 161 9.42 16.53 -37.30
CA PRO A 161 8.70 17.35 -38.25
C PRO A 161 9.57 17.55 -39.50
N PRO A 162 8.98 17.48 -40.71
CA PRO A 162 9.74 17.63 -41.95
C PRO A 162 10.46 18.97 -41.91
N GLN A 163 11.79 18.94 -42.05
CA GLN A 163 12.61 20.15 -42.12
C GLN A 163 12.08 21.02 -43.25
N ALA A 164 11.67 22.25 -42.91
CA ALA A 164 11.19 23.21 -43.88
C ALA A 164 12.31 23.48 -44.92
N PRO A 165 11.98 23.58 -46.22
CA PRO A 165 12.97 23.81 -47.25
C PRO A 165 13.67 25.15 -47.02
N GLU A 166 14.98 25.08 -46.86
CA GLU A 166 15.89 26.20 -46.66
C GLU A 166 15.80 27.16 -47.86
N ASN A 167 15.36 28.40 -47.61
CA ASN A 167 15.26 29.46 -48.59
C ASN A 167 16.66 29.75 -49.16
N ARG A 168 16.91 29.32 -50.40
CA ARG A 168 18.06 29.77 -51.20
C ARG A 168 17.80 31.20 -51.66
N GLU A 169 18.49 32.16 -51.07
CA GLU A 169 18.56 33.52 -51.60
C GLU A 169 19.15 33.53 -53.03
N PRO A 170 18.60 34.34 -53.96
CA PRO A 170 19.17 34.48 -55.29
C PRO A 170 20.39 35.43 -55.27
N PRO A 171 21.32 35.29 -56.22
CA PRO A 171 22.53 36.09 -56.28
C PRO A 171 22.21 37.54 -56.65
N ARG A 172 22.71 38.49 -55.84
CA ARG A 172 22.68 39.92 -56.15
C ARG A 172 23.63 40.22 -57.31
N LYS A 173 23.13 40.92 -58.33
CA LYS A 173 23.93 41.62 -59.35
C LYS A 173 23.98 43.10 -59.03
#